data_AF-A0AAI8XP68-F1
#
_entry.id   AF-A0AAI8XP68-F1
#
_cell.length_a   1.000
_cell.length_b   1.000
_cell.length_c   1.000
_cell.angle_alpha   90.00
_cell.angle_beta   90.00
_cell.angle_gamma   90.00
#
_symmetry.space_group_name_H-M   'P 1'
#
loop_
_entity.id
_entity.type
_entity.pdbx_description
1 polymer ?
#
loop_
_entity_poly.entity_id
_entity_poly.type
_entity_poly.pdbx_seq_one_letter_code
_entity_poly.pdbx_strand_id
1 'polypeptide(L)'
;MSVVAGNVGYVTNDPAQPGSPEERPAAEEDAAVEGEVVPAPAPAPGPLSEPADTGYTAAGVPTFDAVREKIETRYGTAIGAHELAAETPEGRSVEEQYEKRQEAAAERLRQIRESMREQGDA
;
A
#
# COMPACT_ATOMS: atom_id res chain seq x y z
N MET A 1 -47.69 26.97 3.58
CA MET A 1 -47.32 25.64 4.09
C MET A 1 -45.94 25.30 3.56
N SER A 2 -44.95 25.14 4.44
CA SER A 2 -43.56 24.83 4.10
C SER A 2 -43.41 23.34 3.84
N VAL A 3 -42.84 22.95 2.70
CA VAL A 3 -42.55 21.55 2.40
C VAL A 3 -41.10 21.29 2.80
N VAL A 4 -40.91 20.46 3.83
CA VAL A 4 -39.59 19.99 4.27
C VAL A 4 -39.08 19.00 3.21
N ALA A 5 -38.02 19.38 2.50
CA ALA A 5 -37.28 18.46 1.65
C ALA A 5 -36.43 17.54 2.54
N GLY A 6 -36.77 16.25 2.55
CA GLY A 6 -35.98 15.22 3.22
C GLY A 6 -34.76 14.85 2.36
N ASN A 7 -33.56 15.09 2.89
CA ASN A 7 -32.34 14.49 2.34
C ASN A 7 -32.31 13.00 2.70
N VAL A 8 -32.67 12.12 1.76
CA VAL A 8 -32.36 10.70 1.85
C VAL A 8 -30.96 10.49 1.27
N GLY A 9 -29.95 10.57 2.13
CA GLY A 9 -28.58 10.19 1.77
C GLY A 9 -28.48 8.68 1.63
N TYR A 10 -28.12 8.20 0.45
CA TYR A 10 -27.73 6.81 0.24
C TYR A 10 -26.44 6.56 1.05
N VAL A 11 -26.52 5.75 2.11
CA VAL A 11 -25.33 5.17 2.73
C VAL A 11 -24.88 4.02 1.83
N THR A 12 -24.14 4.34 0.79
CA THR A 12 -23.26 3.37 0.15
C THR A 12 -22.11 3.12 1.11
N ASN A 13 -22.18 2.03 1.87
CA ASN A 13 -21.02 1.56 2.63
C ASN A 13 -20.07 0.91 1.63
N ASP A 14 -19.38 1.75 0.87
CA ASP A 14 -18.28 1.39 -0.02
C ASP A 14 -17.04 1.16 0.87
N PRO A 15 -16.48 -0.06 0.93
CA PRO A 15 -15.31 -0.34 1.77
C PRO A 15 -14.05 0.43 1.31
N ALA A 16 -14.09 1.10 0.16
CA ALA A 16 -13.02 1.94 -0.36
C ALA A 16 -13.24 3.45 -0.16
N GLN A 17 -14.35 3.87 0.44
CA GLN A 17 -14.59 5.28 0.73
C GLN A 17 -14.15 5.57 2.18
N PRO A 18 -12.98 6.22 2.40
CA PRO A 18 -12.60 6.62 3.74
C PRO A 18 -13.67 7.58 4.27
N GLY A 19 -14.22 7.24 5.45
CA GLY A 19 -15.23 8.06 6.11
C GLY A 19 -14.79 9.52 6.19
N SER A 20 -15.76 10.43 6.06
CA SER A 20 -15.54 11.85 6.40
C SER A 20 -14.81 11.91 7.74
N PRO A 21 -13.73 12.71 7.88
CA PRO A 21 -12.90 12.67 9.07
C PRO A 21 -13.73 13.08 10.28
N GLU A 22 -14.13 12.09 11.08
CA GLU A 22 -14.52 12.29 12.46
C GLU A 22 -13.43 13.11 13.13
N GLU A 23 -13.88 14.15 13.82
CA GLU A 23 -13.11 15.04 14.66
C GLU A 23 -12.12 14.22 15.48
N ARG A 24 -10.84 14.31 15.10
CA ARG A 24 -9.76 13.58 15.76
C ARG A 24 -9.80 13.99 17.24
N PRO A 25 -9.90 13.06 18.21
CA PRO A 25 -9.50 13.41 19.55
C PRO A 25 -8.06 13.92 19.43
N ALA A 26 -7.79 15.11 19.98
CA ALA A 26 -6.49 15.75 19.96
C ALA A 26 -5.43 14.66 20.23
N ALA A 27 -4.66 14.35 19.19
CA ALA A 27 -3.54 13.46 19.33
C ALA A 27 -2.69 14.06 20.46
N GLU A 28 -2.53 13.31 21.55
CA GLU A 28 -1.37 13.49 22.41
C GLU A 28 -0.19 13.54 21.45
N GLU A 29 0.43 14.72 21.38
CA GLU A 29 1.60 14.95 20.57
C GLU A 29 2.62 13.89 21.00
N ASP A 30 2.83 12.90 20.14
CA ASP A 30 3.98 12.00 20.21
C ASP A 30 5.16 12.95 20.36
N ALA A 31 5.73 12.99 21.57
CA ALA A 31 6.79 13.90 21.91
C ALA A 31 7.91 13.64 20.90
N ALA A 32 8.05 14.54 19.93
CA ALA A 32 9.11 14.48 18.95
C ALA A 32 10.40 14.47 19.75
N VAL A 33 11.05 13.30 19.82
CA VAL A 33 12.35 13.18 20.45
C VAL A 33 13.29 13.94 19.52
N GLU A 34 13.59 15.17 19.91
CA GLU A 34 14.53 16.04 19.21
C GLU A 34 15.91 15.40 19.36
N GLY A 35 16.31 14.63 18.35
CA GLY A 35 17.65 14.07 18.28
C GLY A 35 18.63 15.20 18.08
N GLU A 36 19.36 15.58 19.15
CA GLU A 36 20.48 16.50 19.03
C GLU A 36 21.52 15.89 18.08
N VAL A 37 21.73 16.55 16.93
CA VAL A 37 22.80 16.19 16.01
C VAL A 37 24.11 16.56 16.68
N VAL A 38 24.74 15.59 17.34
CA VAL A 38 26.11 15.74 17.83
C VAL A 38 26.99 16.04 16.61
N PRO A 39 27.65 17.20 16.53
CA PRO A 39 28.54 17.48 15.42
C PRO A 39 29.66 16.42 15.46
N ALA A 40 29.68 15.55 14.46
CA ALA A 40 30.80 14.65 14.25
C ALA A 40 32.06 15.51 14.10
N PRO A 41 33.18 15.17 14.75
CA PRO A 41 34.43 15.86 14.51
C PRO A 41 34.73 15.80 13.01
N ALA A 42 35.05 16.97 12.41
CA ALA A 42 35.47 17.02 11.02
C ALA A 42 36.61 16.01 10.82
N PRO A 43 36.56 15.16 9.78
CA PRO A 43 37.64 14.22 9.54
C PRO A 43 38.92 15.03 9.33
N ALA A 44 39.93 14.79 10.18
CA ALA A 44 41.27 15.26 9.93
C ALA A 44 41.70 14.76 8.53
N PRO A 45 42.49 15.51 7.76
CA PRO A 45 43.04 15.05 6.49
C PRO A 45 44.12 14.00 6.76
N GLY A 46 43.69 12.83 7.23
CA GLY A 46 44.46 11.60 7.22
C GLY A 46 44.33 10.91 5.86
N PRO A 47 45.23 9.99 5.51
CA PRO A 47 45.13 9.25 4.26
C PRO A 47 43.73 8.62 4.19
N LEU A 48 43.04 8.87 3.07
CA LEU A 48 41.77 8.26 2.72
C LEU A 48 42.00 6.74 2.77
N SER A 49 41.69 6.13 3.90
CA SER A 49 41.64 4.68 3.99
C SER A 49 40.52 4.29 3.03
N GLU A 50 40.86 3.60 1.95
CA GLU A 50 39.90 3.07 1.00
C GLU A 50 38.77 2.44 1.82
N PRO A 51 37.50 2.79 1.56
CA PRO A 51 36.41 2.20 2.33
C PRO A 51 36.56 0.70 2.18
N ALA A 52 36.74 -0.01 3.30
CA ALA A 52 36.56 -1.45 3.30
C ALA A 52 35.24 -1.75 2.57
N ASP A 53 35.19 -2.82 1.77
CA ASP A 53 34.04 -3.31 0.96
C ASP A 53 32.77 -3.64 1.81
N THR A 54 32.62 -3.00 2.95
CA THR A 54 31.47 -2.96 3.83
C THR A 54 30.27 -2.24 3.20
N GLY A 55 30.47 -1.39 2.19
CA GLY A 55 29.42 -0.55 1.62
C GLY A 55 29.04 0.66 2.49
N TYR A 56 29.80 0.95 3.55
CA TYR A 56 29.62 2.12 4.43
C TYR A 56 30.90 2.95 4.51
N THR A 57 30.73 4.26 4.67
CA THR A 57 31.82 5.19 5.01
C THR A 57 32.26 5.01 6.46
N ALA A 58 33.43 5.54 6.83
CA ALA A 58 33.92 5.50 8.22
C ALA A 58 32.98 6.17 9.24
N ALA A 59 32.12 7.10 8.79
CA ALA A 59 31.08 7.74 9.60
C ALA A 59 29.78 6.92 9.70
N GLY A 60 29.73 5.72 9.09
CA GLY A 60 28.56 4.84 9.08
C GLY A 60 27.50 5.20 8.03
N VAL A 61 27.76 6.17 7.14
CA VAL A 61 26.83 6.51 6.04
C VAL A 61 27.02 5.52 4.89
N PRO A 62 25.95 4.89 4.33
CA PRO A 62 26.05 4.04 3.16
C PRO A 62 26.70 4.76 1.97
N THR A 63 27.56 4.07 1.23
CA THR A 63 28.11 4.61 -0.01
C THR A 63 27.05 4.63 -1.12
N PHE A 64 27.26 5.49 -2.12
CA PHE A 64 26.36 5.57 -3.26
C PHE A 64 26.25 4.23 -4.01
N ASP A 65 27.37 3.53 -4.17
CA ASP A 65 27.41 2.23 -4.85
C ASP A 65 26.62 1.17 -4.08
N ALA A 66 26.72 1.14 -2.74
CA ALA A 66 25.96 0.22 -1.90
C ALA A 66 24.44 0.46 -1.97
N VAL A 67 24.01 1.73 -2.04
CA VAL A 67 22.59 2.07 -2.22
C VAL A 67 22.12 1.67 -3.63
N ARG A 68 22.93 1.93 -4.66
CA ARG A 68 22.61 1.53 -6.04
C ARG A 68 22.43 0.03 -6.17
N GLU A 69 23.42 -0.76 -5.73
CA GLU A 69 23.40 -2.22 -5.80
C GLU A 69 22.17 -2.79 -5.06
N LYS A 70 21.83 -2.21 -3.91
CA LYS A 70 20.64 -2.60 -3.14
C LYS A 70 19.33 -2.30 -3.88
N ILE A 71 19.25 -1.17 -4.58
CA ILE A 71 18.08 -0.82 -5.40
C ILE A 71 17.96 -1.78 -6.58
N GLU A 72 19.06 -2.03 -7.30
CA GLU A 72 19.07 -2.94 -8.45
C GLU A 72 18.68 -4.36 -8.05
N THR A 73 19.23 -4.86 -6.94
CA THR A 73 18.88 -6.18 -6.38
C THR A 73 17.41 -6.28 -6.00
N ARG A 74 16.87 -5.26 -5.30
CA ARG A 74 15.46 -5.25 -4.91
C ARG A 74 14.53 -5.15 -6.11
N TYR A 75 14.88 -4.30 -7.07
CA TYR A 75 14.10 -4.13 -8.29
C TYR A 75 14.07 -5.42 -9.12
N GLY A 76 15.24 -6.05 -9.33
CA GLY A 76 15.34 -7.32 -10.03
C GLY A 76 14.54 -8.44 -9.35
N THR A 77 14.57 -8.50 -8.01
CA THR A 77 13.77 -9.47 -7.24
C THR A 77 12.28 -9.17 -7.33
N ALA A 78 11.88 -7.90 -7.20
CA ALA A 78 10.48 -7.50 -7.21
C ALA A 78 9.76 -7.89 -8.51
N ILE A 79 10.46 -7.84 -9.66
CA ILE A 79 9.90 -8.24 -10.96
C ILE A 79 9.39 -9.69 -10.95
N GLY A 80 10.09 -10.62 -10.29
CA GLY A 80 9.72 -12.05 -10.26
C GLY A 80 9.04 -12.51 -8.98
N ALA A 81 9.10 -11.72 -7.90
CA ALA A 81 8.61 -12.12 -6.59
C ALA A 81 7.09 -12.35 -6.57
N HIS A 82 6.32 -11.59 -7.36
CA HIS A 82 4.87 -11.73 -7.42
C HIS A 82 4.43 -13.07 -8.02
N GLU A 83 5.07 -13.51 -9.09
CA GLU A 83 4.78 -14.81 -9.73
C GLU A 83 5.08 -15.96 -8.76
N LEU A 84 6.23 -15.91 -8.10
CA LEU A 84 6.61 -16.89 -7.07
C LEU A 84 5.62 -16.91 -5.90
N ALA A 85 5.16 -15.74 -5.45
CA ALA A 85 4.17 -15.64 -4.38
C ALA A 85 2.80 -16.20 -4.82
N ALA A 86 2.40 -15.99 -6.07
CA ALA A 86 1.15 -16.52 -6.63
C ALA A 86 1.18 -18.06 -6.73
N GLU A 87 2.32 -18.67 -7.04
CA GLU A 87 2.46 -20.13 -7.17
C GLU A 87 2.43 -20.88 -5.82
N THR A 88 2.57 -20.17 -4.70
CA THR A 88 2.43 -20.76 -3.36
C THR A 88 1.05 -21.40 -3.16
N PRO A 89 0.92 -22.44 -2.32
CA PRO A 89 -0.39 -23.02 -1.99
C PRO A 89 -1.39 -21.97 -1.48
N GLU A 90 -0.93 -21.05 -0.65
CA GLU A 90 -1.73 -19.94 -0.11
C GLU A 90 -2.14 -18.98 -1.22
N GLY A 91 -1.21 -18.58 -2.09
CA GLY A 91 -1.48 -17.71 -3.24
C GLY A 91 -2.56 -18.28 -4.16
N ARG A 92 -2.44 -19.56 -4.52
CA ARG A 92 -3.47 -20.26 -5.33
C ARG A 92 -4.82 -20.29 -4.64
N SER A 93 -4.87 -20.53 -3.32
CA SER A 93 -6.13 -20.56 -2.58
C SER A 93 -6.85 -19.20 -2.53
N VAL A 94 -6.09 -18.10 -2.48
CA VAL A 94 -6.66 -16.73 -2.49
C VAL A 94 -7.21 -16.41 -3.87
N GLU A 95 -6.50 -16.77 -4.93
CA GLU A 95 -6.95 -16.58 -6.30
C GLU A 95 -8.23 -17.36 -6.58
N GLU A 96 -8.30 -18.65 -6.22
CA GLU A 96 -9.52 -19.45 -6.37
C GLU A 96 -10.73 -18.85 -5.64
N GLN A 97 -10.52 -18.28 -4.45
CA GLN A 97 -11.60 -17.61 -3.72
C GLN A 97 -12.05 -16.32 -4.41
N TYR A 98 -11.10 -15.58 -4.99
CA TYR A 98 -11.40 -14.40 -5.77
C TYR A 98 -12.20 -14.76 -7.01
N GLU A 99 -11.75 -15.74 -7.80
CA GLU A 99 -12.44 -16.24 -8.99
C GLU A 99 -13.88 -16.68 -8.66
N LYS A 100 -14.08 -17.48 -7.62
CA LYS A 100 -15.42 -17.91 -7.17
C LYS A 100 -16.33 -16.72 -6.84
N ARG A 101 -15.81 -15.67 -6.21
CA ARG A 101 -16.59 -14.44 -5.94
C ARG A 101 -16.95 -13.71 -7.24
N GLN A 102 -16.03 -13.64 -8.19
CA GLN A 102 -16.25 -13.00 -9.49
C GLN A 102 -17.27 -13.77 -10.33
N GLU A 103 -17.20 -15.10 -10.34
CA GLU A 103 -18.20 -15.95 -11.00
C GLU A 103 -19.58 -15.79 -10.40
N ALA A 104 -19.69 -15.81 -9.06
CA ALA A 104 -20.97 -15.60 -8.37
C ALA A 104 -21.55 -14.21 -8.64
N ALA A 105 -20.71 -13.17 -8.70
CA ALA A 105 -21.14 -11.82 -9.07
C ALA A 105 -21.61 -11.75 -10.52
N ALA A 106 -20.86 -12.36 -11.44
CA ALA A 106 -21.22 -12.40 -12.87
C ALA A 106 -22.54 -13.16 -13.11
N GLU A 107 -22.72 -14.30 -12.43
CA GLU A 107 -23.96 -15.07 -12.42
C GLU A 107 -25.13 -14.21 -11.95
N ARG A 108 -24.95 -13.51 -10.82
CA ARG A 108 -26.01 -12.66 -10.28
C ARG A 108 -26.39 -11.53 -11.22
N LEU A 109 -25.41 -10.89 -11.86
CA LEU A 109 -25.65 -9.86 -12.87
C LEU A 109 -26.37 -10.41 -14.10
N ARG A 110 -26.09 -11.66 -14.49
CA ARG A 110 -26.79 -12.32 -15.59
C ARG A 110 -28.27 -12.54 -15.25
N GLN A 111 -28.57 -13.07 -14.07
CA GLN A 111 -29.94 -13.26 -13.58
C GLN A 111 -30.71 -11.94 -13.54
N ILE A 112 -30.08 -10.86 -13.03
CA ILE A 112 -30.73 -9.53 -13.00
C ILE A 112 -31.06 -9.08 -14.43
N ARG A 113 -30.11 -9.20 -15.37
CA ARG A 113 -30.32 -8.81 -16.76
C ARG A 113 -31.43 -9.61 -17.44
N GLU A 114 -31.52 -10.91 -17.18
CA GLU A 114 -32.61 -11.76 -17.66
C GLU A 114 -33.95 -11.32 -17.07
N SER A 115 -34.03 -11.12 -15.75
CA SER A 115 -35.26 -10.67 -15.07
C SER A 115 -35.77 -9.31 -15.57
N MET A 116 -34.86 -8.41 -15.98
CA MET A 116 -35.22 -7.11 -16.55
C MET A 116 -35.76 -7.23 -17.98
N ARG A 117 -35.29 -8.20 -18.77
CA ARG A 117 -35.81 -8.45 -20.13
C ARG A 117 -37.19 -9.08 -20.05
N GLU A 118 -37.36 -10.10 -19.22
CA GLU A 118 -38.65 -10.79 -19.05
C GLU A 118 -39.76 -9.85 -18.56
N GLN A 119 -39.44 -8.87 -17.69
CA GLN A 119 -40.40 -7.85 -17.25
C GLN A 119 -40.79 -6.84 -18.33
N GLY A 120 -39.94 -6.63 -19.35
CA GLY A 120 -40.23 -5.70 -20.45
C GLY A 120 -40.98 -6.34 -21.62
N ASP A 121 -40.96 -7.67 -21.71
CA ASP A 121 -41.67 -8.46 -22.73
C ASP A 121 -43.11 -8.87 -22.31
N ALA A 122 -43.51 -8.54 -21.07
CA ALA A 122 -44.85 -8.79 -20.49
C ALA A 122 -45.70 -7.51 -20.44
#